data_AF-R6VY26-F1
#
_entry.id   AF-R6VY26-F1
#
_cell.length_a   1.000
_cell.length_b   1.000
_cell.length_c   1.000
_cell.angle_alpha   90.00
_cell.angle_beta   90.00
_cell.angle_gamma   90.00
#
_symmetry.space_group_name_H-M   'P 1'
#
loop_
_entity.id
_entity.type
_entity.pdbx_description
1 polymer ?
#
loop_
_entity_poly.entity_id
_entity_poly.type
_entity_poly.pdbx_seq_one_letter_code
_entity_poly.pdbx_strand_id
1 'polypeptide(L)'
;MNIRLGRRFWIAVTAVIVVVTLFVVGRNALHAVKIKTQINSLMREEIYYRERIARDSALIEQLQYDDYLEEYARENYHMQRRNEHVYIIEED
;
A
#
# COMPACT_ATOMS: atom_id res chain seq x y z
N MET A 1 -42.17 20.11 42.91
CA MET A 1 -42.52 20.36 41.50
C MET A 1 -42.85 19.02 40.84
N ASN A 2 -44.12 18.62 40.81
CA ASN A 2 -44.53 17.32 40.27
C ASN A 2 -44.63 17.41 38.76
N ILE A 3 -43.56 17.04 38.06
CA ILE A 3 -43.56 16.95 36.60
C ILE A 3 -44.42 15.74 36.24
N ARG A 4 -45.69 15.99 35.86
CA ARG A 4 -46.53 14.95 35.27
C ARG A 4 -46.01 14.67 33.86
N LEU A 5 -45.07 13.74 33.77
CA LEU A 5 -44.48 13.23 32.54
C LEU A 5 -45.53 12.45 31.75
N GLY A 6 -46.31 13.15 30.93
CA GLY A 6 -47.31 12.54 30.06
C GLY A 6 -46.71 11.74 28.92
N ARG A 7 -47.51 10.87 28.29
CA ARG A 7 -47.10 10.01 27.15
C ARG A 7 -46.36 10.75 26.02
N ARG A 8 -46.73 12.02 25.76
CA ARG A 8 -46.10 12.87 24.74
C ARG A 8 -44.65 13.25 25.07
N PHE A 9 -44.31 13.42 26.35
CA PHE A 9 -42.94 13.70 26.79
C PHE A 9 -42.03 12.49 26.53
N TRP A 10 -42.48 11.29 26.92
CA TRP A 10 -41.73 10.06 26.68
C TRP A 10 -41.50 9.79 25.19
N ILE A 11 -42.50 10.05 24.35
CA ILE A 11 -42.34 9.96 22.89
C ILE A 11 -41.27 10.94 22.38
N ALA A 12 -41.28 12.19 22.88
CA ALA A 12 -40.28 13.18 22.47
C ALA A 12 -38.86 12.78 22.91
N VAL A 13 -38.69 12.28 24.14
CA VAL A 13 -37.40 11.79 24.64
C VAL A 13 -36.89 10.60 23.81
N THR A 14 -37.76 9.62 23.54
CA THR A 14 -37.38 8.47 22.71
C THR A 14 -37.01 8.91 21.29
N ALA A 15 -37.75 9.86 20.70
CA ALA A 15 -37.42 10.38 19.37
C ALA A 15 -36.02 11.04 19.34
N VAL A 16 -35.69 11.85 20.35
CA VAL A 16 -34.35 12.47 20.47
C VAL A 16 -33.26 11.41 20.59
N ILE A 17 -33.47 10.38 21.43
CA ILE A 17 -32.51 9.29 21.58
C ILE A 17 -32.30 8.57 20.25
N VAL A 18 -33.37 8.23 19.53
CA VAL A 18 -33.28 7.56 18.22
C VAL A 18 -32.50 8.40 17.21
N VAL A 19 -32.75 9.71 17.14
CA VAL A 19 -32.03 10.62 16.23
C VAL A 19 -30.54 10.67 16.57
N VAL A 20 -30.18 10.79 17.85
CA VAL A 20 -28.78 10.79 18.29
C VAL A 20 -28.11 9.45 17.98
N THR A 21 -28.78 8.34 18.28
CA THR A 21 -28.25 6.99 17.99
C THR A 21 -28.03 6.80 16.50
N LEU A 22 -28.98 7.18 15.64
CA LEU A 22 -28.82 7.09 14.18
C LEU A 22 -27.63 7.91 13.69
N PHE A 23 -27.44 9.11 14.23
CA PHE A 23 -26.30 9.95 13.88
C PHE A 23 -24.96 9.31 14.27
N VAL A 24 -24.86 8.75 15.48
CA VAL A 24 -23.65 8.07 15.96
C VAL A 24 -23.35 6.81 15.15
N VAL A 25 -24.36 5.97 14.89
CA VAL A 25 -24.21 4.75 14.11
C VAL A 25 -23.81 5.05 12.67
N GLY A 26 -24.42 6.06 12.03
CA GLY A 26 -24.07 6.49 10.68
C GLY A 26 -22.62 6.97 10.58
N ARG A 27 -22.16 7.78 11.54
CA ARG A 27 -20.76 8.22 11.63
C ARG A 27 -19.81 7.02 11.82
N ASN A 28 -20.14 6.10 12.72
CA ASN A 28 -19.31 4.92 12.96
C ASN A 28 -19.23 3.99 11.73
N ALA A 29 -20.34 3.82 11.01
CA ALA A 29 -20.38 3.02 9.79
C ALA A 29 -19.45 3.59 8.70
N LEU A 30 -19.45 4.91 8.49
CA LEU A 30 -18.54 5.56 7.55
C LEU A 30 -17.07 5.39 7.94
N HIS A 31 -16.75 5.45 9.24
CA HIS A 31 -15.40 5.17 9.73
C HIS A 31 -14.99 3.71 9.50
N ALA A 32 -15.88 2.75 9.75
CA ALA A 32 -15.62 1.34 9.53
C ALA A 32 -15.34 1.01 8.05
N VAL A 33 -16.07 1.65 7.12
CA VAL A 33 -15.82 1.50 5.68
C VAL A 33 -14.45 2.04 5.30
N LYS A 34 -14.06 3.23 5.79
CA LYS A 34 -12.73 3.80 5.54
C LYS A 34 -11.60 2.89 6.04
N ILE A 35 -11.75 2.33 7.24
CA ILE A 35 -10.76 1.40 7.82
C ILE A 35 -10.63 0.15 6.93
N LYS A 36 -11.74 -0.44 6.49
CA LYS A 36 -11.71 -1.59 5.57
C LYS A 36 -10.98 -1.27 4.26
N THR A 37 -11.20 -0.10 3.69
CA THR A 37 -10.50 0.33 2.47
C THR A 37 -9.00 0.47 2.71
N GLN A 38 -8.58 1.04 3.84
CA GLN A 38 -7.18 1.17 4.22
C GLN A 38 -6.51 -0.19 4.44
N ILE A 39 -7.20 -1.13 5.08
CA ILE A 39 -6.70 -2.50 5.25
C ILE A 39 -6.48 -3.14 3.87
N ASN A 40 -7.44 -3.02 2.96
CA ASN A 40 -7.32 -3.58 1.62
C ASN A 40 -6.19 -2.93 0.79
N SER A 41 -5.91 -1.64 0.96
CA SER A 41 -4.76 -1.02 0.30
C SER A 41 -3.43 -1.53 0.86
N LEU A 42 -3.32 -1.63 2.19
CA LEU A 42 -2.11 -2.14 2.84
C LEU A 42 -1.84 -3.60 2.48
N MET A 43 -2.87 -4.44 2.40
CA MET A 43 -2.72 -5.83 1.95
C MET A 43 -2.23 -5.93 0.50
N ARG A 44 -2.73 -5.07 -0.40
CA ARG A 44 -2.26 -5.04 -1.79
C ARG A 44 -0.79 -4.61 -1.87
N GLU A 45 -0.42 -3.62 -1.08
CA GLU A 45 0.95 -3.14 -1.00
C GLU A 45 1.89 -4.22 -0.43
N GLU A 46 1.47 -4.94 0.60
CA GLU A 46 2.21 -6.10 1.13
C GLU A 46 2.45 -7.16 0.06
N ILE A 47 1.40 -7.56 -0.67
CA ILE A 47 1.51 -8.57 -1.74
C ILE A 47 2.48 -8.08 -2.82
N TYR A 48 2.33 -6.82 -3.27
CA TYR A 48 3.19 -6.22 -4.29
C TYR A 48 4.66 -6.24 -3.88
N TYR A 49 5.00 -5.82 -2.65
CA TYR A 49 6.38 -5.83 -2.20
C TYR A 49 6.93 -7.24 -1.97
N ARG A 50 6.11 -8.18 -1.49
CA ARG A 50 6.53 -9.58 -1.38
C ARG A 50 6.88 -10.18 -2.75
N GLU A 51 6.06 -9.94 -3.77
CA GLU A 51 6.34 -10.38 -5.14
C GLU A 51 7.59 -9.70 -5.72
N ARG A 52 7.78 -8.41 -5.42
CA ARG A 52 8.97 -7.67 -5.85
C ARG A 52 10.23 -8.22 -5.20
N ILE A 53 10.22 -8.45 -3.89
CA ILE A 53 11.34 -9.05 -3.16
C ILE A 53 11.67 -10.44 -3.72
N ALA A 54 10.66 -11.27 -4.01
CA ALA A 54 10.88 -12.60 -4.59
C ALA A 54 11.56 -12.51 -5.97
N ARG A 55 11.11 -11.59 -6.83
CA ARG A 55 11.75 -11.33 -8.13
C ARG A 55 13.17 -10.79 -7.99
N ASP A 56 13.35 -9.79 -7.14
CA ASP A 56 14.64 -9.12 -6.94
C ASP A 56 15.65 -10.11 -6.32
N SER A 57 15.20 -11.00 -5.42
CA SER A 57 16.03 -12.04 -4.82
C SER A 57 16.47 -13.09 -5.84
N ALA A 58 15.58 -13.51 -6.75
CA ALA A 58 15.93 -14.41 -7.86
C ALA A 58 16.94 -13.74 -8.82
N LEU A 59 16.79 -12.45 -9.07
CA LEU A 59 17.71 -11.67 -9.91
C LEU A 59 19.08 -11.50 -9.23
N ILE A 60 19.13 -11.28 -7.91
CA ILE A 60 20.38 -11.23 -7.13
C ILE A 60 21.09 -12.60 -7.15
N GLU A 61 20.35 -13.71 -7.02
CA GLU A 61 20.92 -15.05 -7.12
C GLU A 61 21.52 -15.32 -8.51
N GLN A 62 20.90 -14.81 -9.57
CA GLN A 62 21.46 -14.85 -10.93
C GLN A 62 22.71 -13.96 -11.09
N LEU A 63 22.74 -12.79 -10.45
CA LEU A 63 23.90 -11.88 -10.45
C LEU A 63 25.07 -12.38 -9.60
N GLN A 64 24.89 -13.43 -8.79
CA GLN A 64 25.97 -14.05 -8.03
C GLN A 64 26.93 -14.86 -8.93
N TYR A 65 26.54 -15.09 -10.19
CA TYR A 65 27.40 -15.61 -11.25
C TYR A 65 28.16 -14.45 -11.90
N ASP A 66 29.48 -14.45 -11.78
CA ASP A 66 30.41 -13.37 -12.18
C ASP A 66 30.19 -12.89 -13.63
N ASP A 67 29.83 -13.80 -14.55
CA ASP A 67 29.59 -13.49 -15.96
C ASP A 67 28.37 -12.60 -16.19
N TYR A 68 27.28 -12.81 -15.44
CA TYR A 68 26.03 -12.04 -15.59
C TYR A 68 26.14 -10.64 -14.97
N LEU A 69 26.90 -10.53 -13.87
CA LEU A 69 27.24 -9.26 -13.24
C LEU A 69 28.04 -8.36 -14.20
N GLU A 70 29.00 -8.96 -14.91
CA GLU A 70 29.79 -8.26 -15.91
C GLU A 70 28.96 -7.80 -17.12
N GLU A 71 28.10 -8.68 -17.65
CA GLU A 71 27.20 -8.35 -18.76
C GLU A 71 26.28 -7.18 -18.39
N TYR A 72 25.65 -7.23 -17.21
CA TYR A 72 24.80 -6.15 -16.72
C TYR A 72 25.55 -4.82 -16.52
N ALA A 73 26.78 -4.88 -15.99
CA ALA A 73 27.63 -3.70 -15.79
C ALA A 73 28.10 -3.07 -17.11
N ARG A 74 28.34 -3.88 -18.15
CA ARG A 74 28.67 -3.40 -19.50
C ARG A 74 27.46 -2.75 -20.18
N GLU A 75 26.27 -3.36 -20.09
CA GLU A 75 25.07 -2.83 -20.74
C GLU A 75 24.51 -1.56 -20.07
N ASN A 76 24.41 -1.55 -18.74
CA ASN A 76 23.73 -0.47 -18.02
C ASN A 76 24.68 0.66 -17.62
N TYR A 77 25.96 0.34 -17.40
CA TYR A 77 26.94 1.26 -16.84
C TYR A 77 28.20 1.42 -17.69
N HIS A 78 28.31 0.73 -18.84
CA HIS A 78 29.46 0.77 -19.75
C HIS A 78 30.82 0.56 -19.04
N MET A 79 30.83 -0.26 -17.98
CA MET A 79 32.05 -0.52 -17.22
C MET A 79 33.02 -1.39 -18.03
N GLN A 80 34.31 -1.04 -17.98
CA GLN A 80 35.40 -1.79 -18.59
C GLN A 80 36.12 -2.65 -17.55
N ARG A 81 36.63 -3.82 -17.91
CA ARG A 81 37.47 -4.62 -17.01
C ARG A 81 38.77 -3.86 -16.70
N ARG A 82 39.33 -4.11 -15.51
CA ARG A 82 40.68 -3.62 -15.18
C ARG A 82 41.67 -4.24 -16.17
N ASN A 83 42.38 -3.40 -16.93
CA ASN A 83 43.30 -3.74 -18.03
C ASN A 83 42.65 -4.09 -19.38
N GLU A 84 41.40 -3.66 -19.63
CA GLU A 84 40.78 -3.74 -20.96
C GLU A 84 41.13 -2.51 -21.80
N HIS A 85 41.61 -2.72 -23.03
CA HIS A 85 41.89 -1.65 -23.99
C HIS A 85 40.83 -1.68 -25.09
N VAL A 86 39.98 -0.65 -25.15
CA VAL A 86 38.92 -0.51 -26.15
C VAL A 86 39.44 0.30 -27.34
N TYR A 87 39.29 -0.23 -28.54
CA TYR A 87 39.64 0.45 -29.80
C TYR A 87 38.36 0.77 -30.56
N ILE A 88 38.21 2.02 -31.00
CA ILE A 88 37.15 2.43 -31.93
C ILE A 88 37.78 2.43 -33.32
N ILE A 89 37.24 1.62 -34.22
CA ILE A 89 37.66 1.57 -35.63
C ILE A 89 36.55 2.27 -36.42
N GLU A 90 36.90 3.34 -37.12
CA GLU A 90 36.02 3.98 -38.09
C GLU A 90 36.13 3.20 -39.40
N GLU A 91 35.00 2.73 -39.94
CA GLU A 91 34.93 2.23 -41.32
C GLU A 91 34.72 3.45 -42.24
N ASP A 92 35.61 3.62 -43.23
CA ASP A 92 35.56 4.66 -44.27
C ASP A 92 34.32 4.55 -45.18
#